data_AF-A0A845Q9P7-F1
#
_entry.id   AF-A0A845Q9P7-F1
#
_cell.length_a   1.000
_cell.length_b   1.000
_cell.length_c   1.000
_cell.angle_alpha   90.00
_cell.angle_beta   90.00
_cell.angle_gamma   90.00
#
_symmetry.space_group_name_H-M   'P 1'
#
loop_
_entity.id
_entity.type
_entity.pdbx_description
1 polymer ?
#
loop_
_entity_poly.entity_id
_entity_poly.type
_entity_poly.pdbx_seq_one_letter_code
_entity_poly.pdbx_strand_id
1 'polypeptide(L)' 'MRYAKAVILAGVLGMTAACSNMSHTEKNALGGAGIGAAAGAAIGAATGGSAAEGAVIGGAVGAGAGAYKGCKEDPNC' A
#
# COMPACT_ATOMS: atom_id res chain seq x y z
N MET A 1 21.20 17.03 16.08
CA MET A 1 21.26 17.09 14.60
C MET A 1 21.86 15.83 13.93
N ARG A 2 22.93 15.21 14.48
CA ARG A 2 23.53 13.98 13.88
C ARG A 2 22.65 12.72 14.00
N TYR A 3 21.91 12.57 15.09
CA TYR A 3 21.05 11.41 15.35
C TYR A 3 19.79 11.34 14.48
N ALA A 4 19.21 12.48 14.09
CA ALA A 4 18.05 12.52 13.20
C ALA A 4 18.35 11.91 11.82
N LYS A 5 19.58 12.11 11.30
CA LYS A 5 20.03 11.50 10.04
C LYS A 5 20.19 9.98 10.18
N ALA A 6 20.69 9.51 11.32
CA ALA A 6 20.84 8.08 11.62
C ALA A 6 19.48 7.37 11.74
N VAL A 7 18.47 8.03 12.35
CA VAL A 7 17.10 7.51 12.46
C VAL A 7 16.42 7.42 11.08
N ILE A 8 16.58 8.42 10.22
CA ILE A 8 16.01 8.39 8.86
C ILE A 8 16.69 7.31 8.01
N LEU A 9 18.02 7.19 8.06
CA LEU A 9 18.75 6.15 7.34
C LEU A 9 18.40 4.73 7.82
N ALA A 10 18.28 4.53 9.14
CA ALA A 10 17.84 3.27 9.72
C ALA A 10 16.38 2.94 9.34
N GLY A 11 15.51 3.95 9.27
CA GLY A 11 14.13 3.79 8.82
C GLY A 11 14.01 3.39 7.35
N VAL A 12 14.81 3.99 6.47
CA VAL A 12 14.87 3.62 5.04
C VAL A 12 15.40 2.19 4.85
N LEU A 13 16.46 1.81 5.57
CA LEU A 13 17.00 0.45 5.53
C LEU A 13 16.00 -0.58 6.10
N GLY A 14 15.29 -0.24 7.17
CA GLY A 14 14.21 -1.06 7.72
C GLY A 14 13.04 -1.23 6.77
N MET A 15 12.67 -0.17 6.03
CA MET A 15 11.63 -0.23 5.01
C MET A 15 12.07 -1.08 3.81
N THR A 16 13.34 -1.06 3.42
CA THR A 16 13.86 -1.97 2.38
C THR A 16 13.93 -3.42 2.83
N ALA A 17 14.19 -3.68 4.12
CA ALA A 17 14.16 -5.02 4.70
C ALA A 17 12.73 -5.57 4.80
N ALA A 18 11.77 -4.71 5.18
CA ALA A 18 10.34 -5.03 5.12
C ALA A 18 9.87 -5.31 3.69
N CYS A 19 10.34 -4.52 2.71
CA CYS A 19 10.04 -4.72 1.29
C CYS A 19 10.71 -5.97 0.70
N SER A 20 11.87 -6.39 1.24
CA SER A 20 12.59 -7.60 0.84
C SER A 20 12.04 -8.88 1.49
N ASN A 21 11.40 -8.76 2.66
CA ASN A 21 10.79 -9.87 3.40
C ASN A 21 9.26 -9.96 3.22
N MET A 22 8.71 -9.21 2.27
CA MET A 22 7.27 -9.10 2.06
C MET A 22 6.75 -10.32 1.29
N SER A 23 5.85 -11.09 1.91
CA SER A 23 5.16 -12.22 1.27
C SER A 23 4.29 -11.73 0.09
N HIS A 24 3.96 -12.59 -0.90
CA HIS A 24 3.21 -12.14 -2.09
C HIS A 24 1.88 -11.51 -1.70
N THR A 25 1.23 -12.03 -0.65
CA THR A 25 0.04 -11.44 -0.04
C THR A 25 0.22 -9.97 0.30
N GLU A 26 1.29 -9.62 1.00
CA GLU A 26 1.50 -8.28 1.54
C GLU A 26 1.97 -7.31 0.44
N LYS A 27 2.76 -7.77 -0.54
CA LYS A 27 3.12 -6.98 -1.74
C LYS A 27 1.92 -6.68 -2.61
N ASN A 28 1.07 -7.67 -2.84
CA ASN A 28 -0.15 -7.48 -3.62
C ASN A 28 -1.16 -6.62 -2.86
N ALA A 29 -1.27 -6.76 -1.53
CA ALA A 29 -2.09 -5.90 -0.69
C ALA A 29 -1.63 -4.44 -0.76
N LEU A 30 -0.35 -4.16 -0.54
CA LEU A 30 0.17 -2.79 -0.60
C LEU A 30 0.08 -2.19 -2.01
N GLY A 31 0.39 -2.99 -3.04
CA GLY A 31 0.28 -2.57 -4.43
C GLY A 31 -1.18 -2.28 -4.83
N GLY A 32 -2.10 -3.16 -4.44
CA GLY A 32 -3.53 -2.98 -4.63
C GLY A 32 -4.08 -1.78 -3.87
N ALA A 33 -3.62 -1.55 -2.64
CA ALA A 33 -3.99 -0.40 -1.83
C ALA A 33 -3.50 0.91 -2.46
N GLY A 34 -2.25 0.97 -2.91
CA GLY A 34 -1.69 2.15 -3.54
C GLY A 34 -2.40 2.51 -4.85
N ILE A 35 -2.62 1.52 -5.71
CA ILE A 35 -3.33 1.72 -6.99
C ILE A 35 -4.80 2.07 -6.74
N GLY A 36 -5.46 1.35 -5.84
CA GLY A 36 -6.85 1.58 -5.48
C GLY A 36 -7.08 2.96 -4.85
N ALA A 37 -6.18 3.41 -3.98
CA ALA A 37 -6.23 4.74 -3.38
C ALA A 37 -6.01 5.84 -4.42
N ALA A 38 -5.01 5.69 -5.30
CA ALA A 38 -4.75 6.66 -6.36
C ALA A 38 -5.93 6.76 -7.35
N ALA A 39 -6.46 5.63 -7.79
CA ALA A 39 -7.60 5.58 -8.70
C ALA A 39 -8.88 6.13 -8.04
N GLY A 40 -9.17 5.72 -6.81
CA GLY A 40 -10.33 6.19 -6.05
C GLY A 40 -10.25 7.68 -5.74
N ALA A 41 -9.05 8.21 -5.44
CA ALA A 41 -8.83 9.65 -5.26
C ALA A 41 -9.09 10.43 -6.55
N ALA A 42 -8.57 9.94 -7.68
CA ALA A 42 -8.73 10.58 -8.98
C ALA A 42 -10.21 10.62 -9.40
N ILE A 43 -10.93 9.50 -9.24
CA ILE A 43 -12.36 9.41 -9.56
C ILE A 43 -13.19 10.27 -8.60
N GLY A 44 -12.89 10.24 -7.30
CA GLY A 44 -13.56 11.08 -6.30
C GLY A 44 -13.39 12.57 -6.62
N ALA A 45 -12.17 12.99 -6.94
CA ALA A 45 -11.89 14.36 -7.37
C ALA A 45 -12.58 14.73 -8.70
N ALA A 46 -12.59 13.83 -9.67
CA ALA A 46 -13.19 14.08 -11.00
C ALA A 46 -14.72 14.15 -10.97
N THR A 47 -15.36 13.42 -10.05
CA THR A 47 -16.83 13.39 -9.91
C THR A 47 -17.37 14.49 -8.99
N GLY A 48 -16.50 15.36 -8.47
CA GLY A 48 -16.87 16.43 -7.53
C GLY A 48 -17.10 15.95 -6.09
N GLY A 49 -16.73 14.69 -5.79
CA GLY A 49 -16.74 14.13 -4.44
C GLY A 49 -15.43 14.34 -3.69
N SER A 50 -15.36 13.81 -2.47
CA SER A 50 -14.14 13.86 -1.65
C SER A 50 -13.08 12.92 -2.19
N ALA A 51 -11.98 13.47 -2.72
CA ALA A 51 -10.80 12.71 -3.14
C ALA A 51 -10.24 11.84 -2.01
N ALA A 52 -10.27 12.34 -0.76
CA ALA A 52 -9.85 11.58 0.41
C ALA A 52 -10.74 10.36 0.66
N GLU A 53 -12.05 10.50 0.48
CA GLU A 53 -13.01 9.41 0.70
C GLU A 53 -12.87 8.34 -0.39
N GLY A 54 -12.72 8.77 -1.64
CA GLY A 54 -12.38 7.88 -2.75
C GLY A 54 -11.04 7.17 -2.55
N ALA A 55 -10.03 7.87 -2.01
CA ALA A 55 -8.73 7.27 -1.70
C ALA A 55 -8.80 6.23 -0.58
N VAL A 56 -9.55 6.51 0.49
CA VAL A 56 -9.70 5.59 1.62
C VAL A 56 -10.48 4.35 1.20
N ILE A 57 -11.60 4.52 0.50
CA ILE A 57 -12.43 3.41 0.03
C ILE A 57 -11.65 2.59 -1.00
N GLY A 58 -11.07 3.24 -2.01
CA GLY A 58 -10.28 2.59 -3.04
C GLY A 58 -9.04 1.91 -2.48
N GLY A 59 -8.37 2.51 -1.50
CA GLY A 59 -7.22 1.95 -0.80
C GLY A 59 -7.59 0.74 0.05
N ALA A 60 -8.70 0.78 0.79
CA ALA A 60 -9.16 -0.35 1.60
C ALA A 60 -9.61 -1.53 0.73
N VAL A 61 -10.40 -1.27 -0.32
CA VAL A 61 -10.85 -2.31 -1.26
C VAL A 61 -9.67 -2.88 -2.04
N GLY A 62 -8.77 -2.02 -2.53
CA GLY A 62 -7.55 -2.42 -3.22
C GLY A 62 -6.59 -3.23 -2.33
N ALA A 63 -6.48 -2.87 -1.05
CA ALA A 63 -5.71 -3.61 -0.06
C ALA A 63 -6.28 -5.02 0.15
N GLY A 64 -7.59 -5.12 0.36
CA GLY A 64 -8.26 -6.40 0.59
C GLY A 64 -8.22 -7.31 -0.64
N ALA A 65 -8.50 -6.77 -1.83
CA ALA A 65 -8.43 -7.51 -3.09
C ALA A 65 -7.00 -7.93 -3.42
N GLY A 66 -6.03 -7.05 -3.18
CA GLY A 66 -4.60 -7.33 -3.35
C GLY A 66 -4.12 -8.43 -2.40
N ALA A 67 -4.49 -8.36 -1.12
CA ALA A 67 -4.17 -9.40 -0.13
C ALA A 67 -4.76 -10.75 -0.56
N TYR A 68 -6.04 -10.77 -0.93
CA TYR A 68 -6.71 -11.99 -1.35
C TYR A 68 -6.09 -12.61 -2.61
N LYS A 69 -5.73 -11.78 -3.58
CA LYS A 69 -5.04 -12.21 -4.80
C LYS A 69 -3.66 -12.78 -4.50
N GLY A 70 -2.85 -12.09 -3.69
CA GLY A 70 -1.55 -12.59 -3.29
C GLY A 70 -1.62 -13.90 -2.48
N CYS A 71 -2.69 -14.09 -1.71
CA CYS A 71 -2.97 -15.35 -1.04
C CYS A 71 -3.29 -16.48 -2.02
N LYS A 72 -4.03 -16.22 -3.11
CA LYS A 72 -4.29 -17.24 -4.14
C LYS A 72 -3.03 -17.63 -4.95
N GLU A 73 -2.05 -16.75 -5.00
CA GLU A 73 -0.79 -16.97 -5.74
C GLU A 73 0.28 -17.63 -4.87
N ASP A 74 0.14 -17.59 -3.55
CA ASP A 74 0.95 -18.35 -2.60
C ASP A 74 0.33 -19.76 -2.40
N PRO A 75 1.09 -20.86 -2.59
CA PRO A 75 0.59 -22.23 -2.42
C PRO A 75 0.32 -22.66 -0.98
N ASN A 76 0.55 -21.77 0.01
CA ASN A 76 0.39 -22.02 1.45
C ASN A 76 -0.53 -21.01 2.14
N CYS A 77 -1.40 -20.33 1.38
CA CYS A 77 -2.59 -19.70 1.93
C CYS A 77 -3.75 -20.73 1.91
#